data_AF-A0A7S3WCJ4-F1
#
_entry.id   AF-A0A7S3WCJ4-F1
#
_cell.length_a   1.000
_cell.length_b   1.000
_cell.length_c   1.000
_cell.angle_alpha   90.00
_cell.angle_beta   90.00
_cell.angle_gamma   90.00
#
_symmetry.space_group_name_H-M   'P 1'
#
loop_
_entity.id
_entity.type
_entity.pdbx_description
1 polymer ?
#
loop_
_entity_poly.entity_id
_entity_poly.type
_entity_poly.pdbx_seq_one_letter_code
_entity_poly.pdbx_strand_id
1 'polypeptide(L)'
;EGSVMAALRVRAGGHTFQWLSRHRSPLAGATFAAHRLAGPQWRPCAGQAPEAAGVRVATLEQALKMPSNVYELSNEALFLMAEQGSHTACSERLARNIMVVDRVEWLKAQEKVKEIQAENRKLLFLFSMPYKVGLAGMMAAGLGSIPLVFHHPSVNWFNRSFVTTDIPEPKDLETLYEVGSWAWNWMEPPLGVASFVLLALQFSRQQMLNMGLHPYTEFVANCKADRLVKLYPQYNADFLSDFSKSDPKKH
;
A
#
# COMPACT_ATOMS: atom_id res chain seq x y z
N GLU A 1 13.04 -0.31 39.35
CA GLU A 1 14.44 0.11 39.13
C GLU A 1 14.53 0.86 37.81
N GLY A 2 15.41 1.87 37.75
CA GLY A 2 15.27 3.07 36.94
C GLY A 2 15.27 2.88 35.42
N SER A 3 14.27 3.48 34.75
CA SER A 3 14.29 3.71 33.30
C SER A 3 15.12 4.97 33.04
N VAL A 4 16.32 4.80 32.50
CA VAL A 4 17.21 5.90 32.14
C VAL A 4 16.83 6.38 30.73
N MET A 5 16.19 7.54 30.64
CA MET A 5 15.99 8.24 29.36
C MET A 5 17.30 8.90 28.93
N ALA A 6 17.96 8.36 27.90
CA ALA A 6 19.07 9.04 27.25
C ALA A 6 18.53 10.03 26.22
N ALA A 7 18.63 11.33 26.53
CA ALA A 7 18.30 12.41 25.59
C ALA A 7 19.58 12.90 24.90
N LEU A 8 19.75 12.58 23.62
CA LEU A 8 20.81 13.14 22.79
C LEU A 8 20.35 14.46 22.18
N ARG A 9 20.99 15.57 22.52
CA ARG A 9 20.63 16.93 22.08
C ARG A 9 21.69 17.43 21.09
N VAL A 10 21.40 17.36 19.79
CA VAL A 10 22.27 17.92 18.74
C VAL A 10 21.75 19.31 18.36
N ARG A 11 22.62 20.32 18.42
CA ARG A 11 22.27 21.73 18.19
C ARG A 11 22.91 22.20 16.88
N ALA A 12 22.10 22.37 15.84
CA ALA A 12 22.53 23.00 14.59
C ALA A 12 21.50 24.07 14.20
N GLY A 13 21.94 25.32 14.04
CA GLY A 13 21.19 26.35 13.31
C GLY A 13 19.87 26.87 13.91
N GLY A 14 19.81 27.14 15.22
CA GLY A 14 18.74 27.99 15.81
C GLY A 14 17.35 27.36 15.96
N HIS A 15 17.07 26.22 15.33
CA HIS A 15 15.83 25.48 15.52
C HIS A 15 16.07 24.20 16.35
N THR A 16 15.51 24.13 17.54
CA THR A 16 15.50 22.91 18.36
C THR A 16 14.47 21.93 17.84
N PHE A 17 14.92 20.91 17.10
CA PHE A 17 14.12 19.74 16.77
C PHE A 17 14.23 18.71 17.90
N GLN A 18 13.12 18.46 18.61
CA GLN A 18 13.05 17.42 19.64
C GLN A 18 12.51 16.14 19.01
N TRP A 19 13.41 15.24 18.62
CA TRP A 19 13.04 13.93 18.06
C TRP A 19 12.74 12.95 19.20
N LEU A 20 11.45 12.76 19.52
CA LEU A 20 11.00 11.76 20.48
C LEU A 20 10.90 10.40 19.78
N SER A 21 11.99 9.62 19.79
CA SER A 21 11.93 8.22 19.36
C SER A 21 11.28 7.37 20.45
N ARG A 22 10.04 6.94 20.22
CA ARG A 22 9.48 5.81 20.98
C ARG A 22 10.13 4.53 20.46
N HIS A 23 11.28 4.17 21.03
CA HIS A 23 11.75 2.80 20.95
C HIS A 23 10.76 1.91 21.71
N ARG A 24 9.88 1.21 20.98
CA ARG A 24 9.23 0.01 21.52
C ARG A 24 10.27 -1.09 21.51
N SER A 25 10.80 -1.43 22.68
CA SER A 25 11.63 -2.62 22.86
C SER A 25 10.84 -3.86 22.44
N PRO A 26 11.33 -4.67 21.49
CA PRO A 26 10.89 -6.05 21.37
C PRO A 26 11.59 -6.86 22.47
N LEU A 27 10.94 -7.90 22.97
CA LEU A 27 11.38 -8.84 24.01
C LEU A 27 10.93 -8.51 25.45
N ALA A 28 9.68 -8.87 25.72
CA ALA A 28 9.38 -9.69 26.89
C ALA A 28 8.18 -10.58 26.53
N GLY A 29 8.43 -11.88 26.40
CA GLY A 29 7.39 -12.90 26.31
C GLY A 29 6.63 -12.93 27.63
N ALA A 30 5.56 -12.13 27.72
CA ALA A 30 4.60 -12.22 28.80
C ALA A 30 3.49 -13.17 28.35
N THR A 31 3.39 -14.27 29.05
CA THR A 31 2.22 -15.15 29.14
C THR A 31 0.93 -14.31 29.09
N PHE A 32 0.13 -14.52 28.05
CA PHE A 32 -1.22 -13.97 27.92
C PHE A 32 -2.12 -14.70 28.92
N ALA A 33 -2.00 -14.33 30.20
CA ALA A 33 -3.03 -14.60 31.17
C ALA A 33 -4.29 -13.88 30.69
N ALA A 34 -5.39 -14.61 30.61
CA ALA A 34 -6.70 -14.12 30.22
C ALA A 34 -7.23 -13.09 31.24
N HIS A 35 -6.67 -11.89 31.23
CA HIS A 35 -7.29 -10.73 31.83
C HIS A 35 -8.49 -10.41 30.95
N ARG A 36 -9.63 -10.95 31.37
CA ARG A 36 -10.97 -10.53 30.98
C ARG A 36 -11.06 -9.04 31.34
N LEU A 37 -10.57 -8.18 30.44
CA LEU A 37 -10.74 -6.74 30.52
C LEU A 37 -12.25 -6.54 30.47
N ALA A 38 -12.85 -6.29 31.63
CA ALA A 38 -14.16 -5.67 31.71
C ALA A 38 -14.04 -4.41 30.85
N GLY A 39 -14.61 -4.47 29.63
CA GLY A 39 -14.68 -3.32 28.76
C GLY A 39 -15.26 -2.16 29.56
N PRO A 40 -14.82 -0.92 29.30
CA PRO A 40 -15.31 0.25 30.04
C PRO A 40 -16.83 0.16 30.09
N GLN A 41 -17.35 -0.11 31.29
CA GLN A 41 -18.77 -0.22 31.53
C GLN A 41 -19.30 1.18 31.24
N TRP A 42 -19.92 1.36 30.07
CA TRP A 42 -20.67 2.56 29.74
C TRP A 42 -21.77 2.67 30.78
N ARG A 43 -21.46 3.31 31.91
CA ARG A 43 -22.45 3.66 32.91
C ARG A 43 -23.30 4.72 32.23
N PRO A 44 -24.58 4.46 31.92
CA PRO A 44 -25.46 5.54 31.51
C PRO A 44 -25.39 6.57 32.63
N CYS A 45 -24.97 7.79 32.30
CA CYS A 45 -24.99 8.88 33.25
C CYS A 45 -26.47 9.09 33.60
N ALA A 46 -26.92 8.49 34.70
CA ALA A 46 -28.27 8.61 35.23
C ALA A 46 -28.48 9.97 35.93
N GLY A 47 -27.82 11.00 35.41
CA GLY A 47 -27.98 12.39 35.77
C GLY A 47 -28.51 13.12 34.55
N GLN A 48 -29.57 13.90 34.75
CA GLN A 48 -30.19 14.76 33.75
C GLN A 48 -29.13 15.38 32.84
N ALA A 49 -29.30 15.19 31.53
CA ALA A 49 -28.39 15.71 30.52
C ALA A 49 -28.15 17.20 30.81
N PRO A 50 -26.90 17.63 31.04
CA PRO A 50 -26.63 19.03 31.27
C PRO A 50 -27.14 19.79 30.04
N GLU A 51 -28.12 20.64 30.27
CA GLU A 51 -28.65 21.61 29.31
C GLU A 51 -27.56 22.68 29.11
N ALA A 52 -26.44 22.26 28.53
CA ALA A 52 -25.28 23.08 28.28
C ALA A 52 -25.66 24.07 27.17
N ALA A 53 -25.81 25.33 27.58
CA ALA A 53 -26.21 26.47 26.78
C ALA A 53 -25.67 26.43 25.34
N GLY A 54 -26.55 26.14 24.37
CA GLY A 54 -26.29 26.28 22.94
C GLY A 54 -25.99 25.00 22.16
N VAL A 55 -25.88 23.82 22.79
CA VAL A 55 -25.71 22.56 22.06
C VAL A 55 -27.06 22.08 21.54
N ARG A 56 -27.29 22.18 20.22
CA ARG A 56 -28.49 21.61 19.58
C ARG A 56 -28.38 20.09 19.58
N VAL A 57 -29.20 19.43 20.39
CA VAL A 57 -29.37 17.97 20.36
C VAL A 57 -30.31 17.61 19.19
N ALA A 58 -29.93 16.65 18.37
CA ALA A 58 -30.77 16.17 17.28
C ALA A 58 -32.07 15.56 17.83
N THR A 59 -33.23 16.00 17.32
CA THR A 59 -34.52 15.43 17.73
C THR A 59 -34.77 14.09 17.04
N LEU A 60 -35.58 13.22 17.66
CA LEU A 60 -35.93 11.92 17.08
C LEU A 60 -36.60 12.05 15.71
N GLU A 61 -37.42 13.08 15.52
CA GLU A 61 -38.04 13.38 14.22
C GLU A 61 -37.01 13.76 13.13
N GLN A 62 -35.96 14.50 13.50
CA GLN A 62 -34.87 14.82 12.58
C GLN A 62 -34.08 13.57 12.21
N ALA A 63 -33.78 12.71 13.18
CA ALA A 63 -33.07 11.46 12.95
C ALA A 63 -33.85 10.52 12.02
N LEU A 64 -35.19 10.43 12.15
CA LEU A 64 -36.04 9.63 11.26
C LEU A 64 -36.09 10.17 9.82
N LYS A 65 -35.88 11.48 9.62
CA LYS A 65 -35.80 12.09 8.29
C LYS A 65 -34.41 11.99 7.67
N MET A 66 -33.41 11.50 8.41
CA MET A 66 -32.07 11.37 7.86
C MET A 66 -32.03 10.25 6.81
N PRO A 67 -31.41 10.52 5.65
CA PRO A 67 -31.24 9.50 4.62
C PRO A 67 -30.40 8.36 5.18
N SER A 68 -30.94 7.15 5.08
CA SER A 68 -30.26 5.94 5.57
C SER A 68 -29.35 5.35 4.51
N ASN A 69 -29.69 5.56 3.24
CA ASN A 69 -28.97 5.00 2.11
C ASN A 69 -28.39 6.09 1.20
N VAL A 70 -27.29 5.75 0.52
CA VAL A 70 -26.58 6.69 -0.37
C VAL A 70 -27.45 7.16 -1.54
N TYR A 71 -28.33 6.31 -2.06
CA TYR A 71 -29.23 6.65 -3.16
C TYR A 71 -30.34 7.65 -2.77
N GLU A 72 -30.61 7.84 -1.48
CA GLU A 72 -31.57 8.83 -0.96
C GLU A 72 -30.96 10.24 -0.86
N LEU A 73 -29.63 10.36 -0.97
CA LEU A 73 -28.93 11.63 -0.81
C LEU A 73 -29.18 12.59 -1.98
N SER A 74 -29.15 13.89 -1.67
CA SER A 74 -29.17 14.95 -2.68
C SER A 74 -27.90 14.92 -3.54
N ASN A 75 -27.96 15.47 -4.75
CA ASN A 75 -26.82 15.53 -5.66
C ASN A 75 -25.61 16.27 -5.05
N GLU A 76 -25.87 17.33 -4.28
CA GLU A 76 -24.83 18.10 -3.58
C GLU A 76 -24.14 17.26 -2.50
N ALA A 77 -24.90 16.53 -1.70
CA ALA A 77 -24.35 15.65 -0.66
C ALA A 77 -23.53 14.50 -1.29
N LEU A 78 -24.00 13.93 -2.39
CA LEU A 78 -23.25 12.91 -3.14
C LEU A 78 -21.95 13.46 -3.71
N PHE A 79 -21.95 14.69 -4.22
CA PHE A 79 -20.75 15.34 -4.72
C PHE A 79 -19.72 15.51 -3.59
N LEU A 80 -20.13 16.05 -2.44
CA LEU A 80 -19.27 16.22 -1.28
C LEU A 80 -18.70 14.89 -0.76
N MET A 81 -19.50 13.83 -0.71
CA MET A 81 -19.02 12.51 -0.31
C MET A 81 -18.07 11.88 -1.35
N ALA A 82 -18.29 12.15 -2.63
CA ALA A 82 -17.41 11.69 -3.70
C ALA A 82 -16.04 12.39 -3.63
N GLU A 83 -15.99 13.70 -3.35
CA GLU A 83 -14.75 14.45 -3.10
C GLU A 83 -13.98 13.91 -1.88
N GLN A 84 -14.69 13.38 -0.87
CA GLN A 84 -14.08 12.68 0.26
C GLN A 84 -13.58 11.26 -0.08
N GLY A 85 -13.71 10.82 -1.35
CA GLY A 85 -13.28 9.51 -1.81
C GLY A 85 -14.27 8.37 -1.55
N SER A 86 -15.53 8.67 -1.23
CA SER A 86 -16.54 7.63 -1.02
C SER A 86 -16.92 6.95 -2.33
N HIS A 87 -16.47 5.71 -2.50
CA HIS A 87 -16.75 4.93 -3.72
C HIS A 87 -18.24 4.71 -3.97
N THR A 88 -19.05 4.53 -2.93
CA THR A 88 -20.50 4.34 -3.06
C THR A 88 -21.17 5.61 -3.59
N ALA A 89 -20.69 6.80 -3.20
CA ALA A 89 -21.17 8.07 -3.73
C ALA A 89 -20.77 8.26 -5.20
N CYS A 90 -19.52 7.96 -5.57
CA CYS A 90 -19.07 7.99 -6.96
C CYS A 90 -19.88 7.02 -7.84
N SER A 91 -20.15 5.81 -7.33
CA SER A 91 -20.97 4.79 -8.00
C SER A 91 -22.40 5.27 -8.24
N GLU A 92 -23.02 5.92 -7.25
CA GLU A 92 -24.37 6.46 -7.37
C GLU A 92 -24.43 7.66 -8.33
N ARG A 93 -23.43 8.57 -8.29
CA ARG A 93 -23.31 9.67 -9.27
C ARG A 93 -23.23 9.13 -10.71
N LEU A 94 -22.41 8.10 -10.92
CA LEU A 94 -22.30 7.44 -12.22
C LEU A 94 -23.63 6.77 -12.63
N ALA A 95 -24.31 6.08 -11.70
CA ALA A 95 -25.63 5.49 -11.98
C ALA A 95 -26.66 6.54 -12.41
N ARG A 96 -26.75 7.68 -11.71
CA ARG A 96 -27.65 8.79 -12.08
C ARG A 96 -27.31 9.37 -13.46
N ASN A 97 -26.03 9.47 -13.81
CA ASN A 97 -25.62 9.89 -15.14
C ASN A 97 -26.05 8.90 -16.22
N ILE A 98 -25.88 7.60 -15.99
CA ILE A 98 -26.34 6.53 -16.90
C ILE A 98 -27.86 6.60 -17.08
N MET A 99 -28.64 6.80 -16.01
CA MET A 99 -30.10 6.97 -16.12
C MET A 99 -30.51 8.13 -17.03
N VAL A 100 -29.79 9.26 -16.96
CA VAL A 100 -30.07 10.44 -17.79
C VAL A 100 -29.69 10.19 -19.25
N VAL A 101 -28.52 9.60 -19.50
CA VAL A 101 -28.01 9.35 -20.86
C VAL A 101 -28.79 8.24 -21.56
N ASP A 102 -29.01 7.11 -20.89
CA ASP A 102 -29.61 5.91 -21.47
C ASP A 102 -31.14 5.86 -21.30
N ARG A 103 -31.73 6.79 -20.54
CA ARG A 103 -33.18 6.83 -20.22
C ARG A 103 -33.70 5.53 -19.59
N VAL A 104 -32.91 4.94 -18.71
CA VAL A 104 -33.24 3.69 -18.00
C VAL A 104 -33.55 3.93 -16.53
N GLU A 105 -34.28 2.99 -15.93
CA GLU A 105 -34.51 2.96 -14.48
C GLU A 105 -33.22 2.65 -13.69
N TRP A 106 -33.22 3.04 -12.42
CA TRP A 106 -32.05 2.92 -11.53
C TRP A 106 -31.50 1.49 -11.43
N LEU A 107 -32.36 0.46 -11.39
CA LEU A 107 -31.92 -0.94 -11.30
C LEU A 107 -31.07 -1.36 -12.51
N LYS A 108 -31.49 -0.97 -13.72
CA LYS A 108 -30.73 -1.23 -14.96
C LYS A 108 -29.45 -0.41 -15.01
N ALA A 109 -29.48 0.84 -14.55
CA ALA A 109 -28.27 1.65 -14.42
C ALA A 109 -27.24 1.01 -13.47
N GLN A 110 -27.68 0.44 -12.35
CA GLN A 110 -26.82 -0.26 -11.40
C GLN A 110 -26.20 -1.54 -12.00
N GLU A 111 -26.94 -2.28 -12.83
CA GLU A 111 -26.37 -3.39 -13.60
C GLU A 111 -25.25 -2.89 -14.52
N LYS A 112 -25.46 -1.77 -15.21
CA LYS A 112 -24.43 -1.16 -16.06
C LYS A 112 -23.20 -0.70 -15.28
N VAL A 113 -23.38 -0.12 -14.10
CA VAL A 113 -22.27 0.25 -13.20
C VAL A 113 -21.47 -0.99 -12.78
N LYS A 114 -22.13 -2.12 -12.48
CA LYS A 114 -21.44 -3.38 -12.17
C LYS A 114 -20.62 -3.91 -13.35
N GLU A 115 -21.14 -3.79 -14.58
CA GLU A 115 -20.38 -4.12 -15.79
C GLU A 115 -19.12 -3.24 -15.92
N ILE A 116 -19.27 -1.93 -15.77
CA ILE A 116 -18.15 -0.97 -15.80
C ILE A 116 -17.13 -1.30 -14.68
N GLN A 117 -17.60 -1.66 -13.49
CA GLN A 117 -16.73 -2.09 -12.38
C GLN A 117 -15.96 -3.36 -12.72
N ALA A 118 -16.60 -4.35 -13.36
CA ALA A 118 -15.94 -5.57 -13.79
C ALA A 118 -14.85 -5.26 -14.83
N GLU A 119 -15.12 -4.37 -15.80
CA GLU A 119 -14.13 -3.91 -16.78
C GLU A 119 -12.96 -3.14 -16.15
N ASN A 120 -13.23 -2.33 -15.11
CA ASN A 120 -12.21 -1.61 -14.36
C ASN A 120 -11.22 -2.57 -13.68
N ARG A 121 -11.72 -3.73 -13.21
CA ARG A 121 -10.94 -4.71 -12.46
C ARG A 121 -10.07 -5.61 -13.32
N LYS A 122 -10.40 -5.82 -14.59
CA LYS A 122 -9.59 -6.66 -15.50
C LYS A 122 -8.14 -6.17 -15.63
N LEU A 123 -7.91 -4.86 -15.54
CA LEU A 123 -6.56 -4.28 -15.59
C LEU A 123 -5.74 -4.51 -14.30
N LEU A 124 -6.38 -4.76 -13.16
CA LEU A 124 -5.65 -4.95 -11.90
C LEU A 124 -4.70 -6.14 -11.98
N PHE A 125 -5.09 -7.19 -12.73
CA PHE A 125 -4.22 -8.33 -12.97
C PHE A 125 -2.93 -7.89 -13.67
N LEU A 126 -3.04 -7.14 -14.77
CA LEU A 126 -1.89 -6.67 -15.54
C LEU A 126 -0.96 -5.78 -14.71
N PHE A 127 -1.50 -4.86 -13.91
CA PHE A 127 -0.68 -3.99 -13.04
C PHE A 127 -0.04 -4.73 -11.84
N SER A 128 -0.57 -5.88 -11.45
CA SER A 128 0.00 -6.73 -10.40
C SER A 128 1.13 -7.64 -10.90
N MET A 129 1.22 -7.87 -12.22
CA MET A 129 2.20 -8.78 -12.82
C MET A 129 3.65 -8.44 -12.49
N PRO A 130 4.11 -7.17 -12.56
CA PRO A 130 5.50 -6.84 -12.26
C PRO A 130 5.92 -7.23 -10.84
N TYR A 131 5.02 -7.11 -9.85
CA TYR A 131 5.28 -7.53 -8.47
C TYR A 131 5.44 -9.04 -8.36
N LYS A 132 4.57 -9.80 -9.03
CA LYS A 132 4.62 -11.27 -9.04
C LYS A 132 5.86 -11.79 -9.77
N VAL A 133 6.19 -11.20 -10.92
CA VAL A 133 7.39 -11.52 -11.69
C VAL A 133 8.64 -11.18 -10.90
N GLY A 134 8.67 -10.01 -10.24
CA GLY A 134 9.79 -9.62 -9.37
C GLY A 134 9.98 -10.60 -8.20
N LEU A 135 8.90 -10.99 -7.52
CA LEU A 135 8.96 -11.97 -6.43
C LEU A 135 9.45 -13.34 -6.91
N ALA A 136 8.88 -13.86 -8.00
CA ALA A 136 9.29 -15.13 -8.58
C ALA A 136 10.77 -15.08 -9.05
N GLY A 137 11.17 -13.97 -9.66
CA GLY A 137 12.54 -13.73 -10.09
C GLY A 137 13.53 -13.72 -8.92
N MET A 138 13.19 -13.05 -7.81
CA MET A 138 14.03 -13.06 -6.60
C MET A 138 14.14 -14.46 -5.99
N MET A 139 13.04 -15.23 -5.94
CA MET A 139 13.08 -16.61 -5.45
C MET A 139 13.95 -17.51 -6.34
N ALA A 140 13.78 -17.42 -7.66
CA ALA A 140 14.58 -18.18 -8.61
C ALA A 140 16.07 -17.79 -8.55
N ALA A 141 16.37 -16.50 -8.44
CA ALA A 141 17.73 -16.01 -8.27
C ALA A 141 18.36 -16.48 -6.95
N GLY A 142 17.60 -16.46 -5.85
CA GLY A 142 18.04 -16.98 -4.55
C GLY A 142 18.41 -18.46 -4.62
N LEU A 143 17.53 -19.30 -5.18
CA LEU A 143 17.82 -20.73 -5.34
C LEU A 143 18.94 -20.99 -6.36
N GLY A 144 18.98 -20.23 -7.44
CA GLY A 144 20.02 -20.34 -8.47
C GLY A 144 21.40 -19.88 -8.00
N SER A 145 21.47 -19.00 -7.00
CA SER A 145 22.75 -18.54 -6.43
C SER A 145 23.51 -19.65 -5.69
N ILE A 146 22.82 -20.64 -5.11
CA ILE A 146 23.44 -21.74 -4.36
C ILE A 146 24.40 -22.56 -5.24
N PRO A 147 23.97 -23.15 -6.38
CA PRO A 147 24.91 -23.86 -7.26
C PRO A 147 25.91 -22.90 -7.92
N LEU A 148 25.55 -21.64 -8.15
CA LEU A 148 26.47 -20.69 -8.79
C LEU A 148 27.68 -20.34 -7.90
N VAL A 149 27.57 -20.48 -6.57
CA VAL A 149 28.65 -20.20 -5.62
C VAL A 149 29.36 -21.46 -5.15
N PHE A 150 28.63 -22.56 -4.92
CA PHE A 150 29.21 -23.76 -4.29
C PHE A 150 29.55 -24.90 -5.27
N HIS A 151 29.12 -24.84 -6.55
CA HIS A 151 29.41 -25.90 -7.53
C HIS A 151 30.57 -25.49 -8.45
N HIS A 152 31.73 -26.15 -8.31
CA HIS A 152 32.96 -25.82 -9.04
C HIS A 152 32.77 -25.66 -10.57
N PRO A 153 32.13 -26.59 -11.30
CA PRO A 153 31.89 -26.42 -12.74
C PRO A 153 31.07 -25.16 -13.07
N SER A 154 30.07 -24.82 -12.26
CA SER A 154 29.23 -23.62 -12.47
C SER A 154 30.02 -22.34 -12.21
N VAL A 155 30.80 -22.29 -11.12
CA VAL A 155 31.67 -21.16 -10.76
C VAL A 155 32.74 -20.96 -11.83
N ASN A 156 33.38 -22.05 -12.29
CA ASN A 156 34.41 -22.00 -13.33
C ASN A 156 33.84 -21.54 -14.68
N TRP A 157 32.65 -22.02 -15.07
CA TRP A 157 31.95 -21.54 -16.25
C TRP A 157 31.65 -20.03 -16.17
N PHE A 158 31.14 -19.56 -15.03
CA PHE A 158 30.84 -18.16 -14.82
C PHE A 158 32.11 -17.30 -14.83
N ASN A 159 33.17 -17.76 -14.17
CA ASN A 159 34.46 -17.09 -14.15
C ASN A 159 35.02 -16.94 -15.56
N ARG A 160 35.05 -18.02 -16.35
CA ARG A 160 35.52 -17.98 -17.76
C ARG A 160 34.70 -17.05 -18.64
N SER A 161 33.40 -16.93 -18.37
CA SER A 161 32.48 -16.16 -19.22
C SER A 161 32.43 -14.67 -18.86
N PHE A 162 32.58 -14.31 -17.58
CA PHE A 162 32.30 -12.94 -17.11
C PHE A 162 33.40 -12.30 -16.27
N VAL A 163 34.06 -13.07 -15.38
CA VAL A 163 34.93 -12.49 -14.34
C VAL A 163 36.40 -12.51 -14.75
N THR A 164 36.83 -13.56 -15.44
CA THR A 164 38.18 -13.74 -15.98
C THR A 164 39.31 -13.70 -14.93
N THR A 165 39.02 -14.09 -13.68
CA THR A 165 40.05 -14.21 -12.62
C THR A 165 40.86 -15.49 -12.75
N ASP A 166 42.11 -15.46 -12.27
CA ASP A 166 42.98 -16.63 -12.24
C ASP A 166 42.36 -17.76 -11.41
N ILE A 167 42.43 -18.97 -11.97
CA ILE A 167 41.90 -20.17 -11.31
C ILE A 167 42.98 -20.67 -10.33
N PRO A 168 42.66 -20.82 -9.03
CA PRO A 168 43.63 -21.32 -8.06
C PRO A 168 44.05 -22.77 -8.36
N GLU A 169 45.12 -23.22 -7.71
CA GLU A 169 45.61 -24.58 -7.90
C GLU A 169 44.53 -25.61 -7.49
N PRO A 170 44.44 -26.77 -8.17
CA PRO A 170 43.38 -27.76 -7.92
C PRO A 170 43.28 -28.23 -6.45
N LYS A 171 44.39 -28.18 -5.72
CA LYS A 171 44.47 -28.53 -4.29
C LYS A 171 43.65 -27.60 -3.38
N ASP A 172 43.40 -26.37 -3.83
CA ASP A 172 42.65 -25.34 -3.10
C ASP A 172 41.19 -25.24 -3.59
N LEU A 173 40.69 -26.27 -4.30
CA LEU A 173 39.32 -26.33 -4.85
C LEU A 173 38.63 -27.67 -4.53
N GLU A 174 39.13 -28.42 -3.55
CA GLU A 174 38.64 -29.77 -3.24
C GLU A 174 37.31 -29.73 -2.47
N THR A 175 37.09 -28.67 -1.68
CA THR A 175 35.89 -28.54 -0.85
C THR A 175 34.93 -27.47 -1.36
N LEU A 176 33.63 -27.64 -1.06
CA LEU A 176 32.59 -26.66 -1.39
C LEU A 176 32.88 -25.28 -0.80
N TYR A 177 33.51 -25.23 0.39
CA TYR A 177 33.83 -23.98 1.07
C TYR A 177 35.00 -23.23 0.42
N GLU A 178 36.01 -23.94 -0.07
CA GLU A 178 37.13 -23.33 -0.80
C GLU A 178 36.66 -22.75 -2.14
N VAL A 179 35.84 -23.50 -2.88
CA VAL A 179 35.19 -23.03 -4.12
C VAL A 179 34.35 -21.79 -3.83
N GLY A 180 33.57 -21.79 -2.76
CA GLY A 180 32.76 -20.64 -2.33
C GLY A 180 33.59 -19.44 -1.91
N SER A 181 34.71 -19.64 -1.19
CA SER A 181 35.64 -18.59 -0.79
C SER A 181 36.28 -17.90 -2.01
N TRP A 182 36.73 -18.70 -2.99
CA TRP A 182 37.24 -18.18 -4.26
C TRP A 182 36.18 -17.39 -5.03
N ALA A 183 34.95 -17.92 -5.12
CA ALA A 183 33.83 -17.23 -5.77
C ALA A 183 33.49 -15.89 -5.09
N TRP A 184 33.54 -15.86 -3.75
CA TRP A 184 33.19 -14.68 -2.98
C TRP A 184 34.15 -13.50 -3.19
N ASN A 185 35.45 -13.77 -3.35
CA ASN A 185 36.48 -12.74 -3.50
C ASN A 185 36.21 -11.74 -4.65
N TRP A 186 35.62 -12.21 -5.75
CA TRP A 186 35.26 -11.33 -6.88
C TRP A 186 33.78 -10.89 -6.89
N MET A 187 32.92 -11.48 -6.05
CA MET A 187 31.54 -11.04 -5.88
C MET A 187 31.38 -9.87 -4.92
N GLU A 188 32.32 -9.65 -4.01
CA GLU A 188 32.25 -8.61 -2.98
C GLU A 188 32.01 -7.20 -3.54
N PRO A 189 32.77 -6.70 -4.54
CA PRO A 189 32.56 -5.34 -5.03
C PRO A 189 31.18 -5.13 -5.71
N PRO A 190 30.73 -5.99 -6.65
CA PRO A 190 29.39 -5.87 -7.23
C PRO A 190 28.26 -5.96 -6.20
N LEU A 191 28.40 -6.84 -5.19
CA LEU A 191 27.40 -6.99 -4.13
C LEU A 191 27.33 -5.74 -3.24
N GLY A 192 28.48 -5.14 -2.92
CA GLY A 192 28.55 -3.86 -2.23
C GLY A 192 27.80 -2.76 -2.97
N VAL A 193 28.03 -2.61 -4.29
CA VAL A 193 27.34 -1.62 -5.12
C VAL A 193 25.83 -1.91 -5.18
N ALA A 194 25.44 -3.16 -5.43
CA ALA A 194 24.05 -3.56 -5.50
C ALA A 194 23.29 -3.29 -4.18
N SER A 195 23.91 -3.60 -3.04
CA SER A 195 23.32 -3.34 -1.72
C SER A 195 23.15 -1.84 -1.45
N PHE A 196 24.13 -1.02 -1.81
CA PHE A 196 24.04 0.44 -1.68
C PHE A 196 22.91 1.03 -2.55
N VAL A 197 22.78 0.56 -3.79
CA VAL A 197 21.68 0.97 -4.68
C VAL A 197 20.32 0.59 -4.09
N LEU A 198 20.17 -0.64 -3.59
CA LEU A 198 18.92 -1.07 -2.95
C LEU A 198 18.58 -0.24 -1.71
N LEU A 199 19.57 0.08 -0.87
CA LEU A 199 19.38 0.95 0.29
C LEU A 199 18.96 2.37 -0.13
N ALA A 200 19.60 2.95 -1.15
CA ALA A 200 19.25 4.26 -1.67
C ALA A 200 17.81 4.30 -2.23
N LEU A 201 17.40 3.24 -2.92
CA LEU A 201 16.02 3.09 -3.41
C LEU A 201 15.02 2.93 -2.26
N GLN A 202 15.34 2.14 -1.24
CA GLN A 202 14.51 1.98 -0.04
C GLN A 202 14.35 3.32 0.69
N PHE A 203 15.44 4.07 0.88
CA PHE A 203 15.41 5.40 1.48
C PHE A 203 14.55 6.37 0.67
N SER A 204 14.77 6.43 -0.65
CA SER A 204 13.99 7.30 -1.55
C SER A 204 12.50 6.98 -1.49
N ARG A 205 12.13 5.68 -1.48
CA ARG A 205 10.75 5.24 -1.30
C ARG A 205 10.16 5.70 0.03
N GLN A 206 10.91 5.58 1.12
CA GLN A 206 10.44 6.04 2.43
C GLN A 206 10.24 7.55 2.47
N GLN A 207 11.12 8.34 1.84
CA GLN A 207 10.95 9.79 1.74
C GLN A 207 9.71 10.17 0.91
N MET A 208 9.45 9.46 -0.19
CA MET A 208 8.21 9.66 -0.96
C MET A 208 6.96 9.38 -0.11
N LEU A 209 6.96 8.29 0.66
CA LEU A 209 5.83 7.96 1.55
C LEU A 209 5.66 8.99 2.67
N ASN A 210 6.74 9.53 3.23
CA ASN A 210 6.69 10.58 4.24
C ASN A 210 6.12 11.90 3.70
N MET A 211 6.30 12.18 2.40
CA MET A 211 5.68 13.31 1.71
C MET A 211 4.24 13.03 1.25
N GLY A 212 3.70 11.83 1.49
CA GLY A 212 2.38 11.43 1.02
C GLY A 212 2.31 11.18 -0.49
N LEU A 213 3.45 11.05 -1.17
CA LEU A 213 3.50 10.81 -2.60
C LEU A 213 3.36 9.32 -2.91
N HIS A 214 2.37 8.98 -3.74
CA HIS A 214 2.12 7.62 -4.18
C HIS A 214 2.18 7.50 -5.72
N PRO A 215 3.34 7.78 -6.35
CA PRO A 215 3.44 8.01 -7.78
C PRO A 215 2.94 6.82 -8.60
N TYR A 216 3.31 5.59 -8.21
CA TYR A 216 2.85 4.40 -8.92
C TYR A 216 1.35 4.14 -8.74
N THR A 217 0.81 4.37 -7.54
CA THR A 217 -0.63 4.16 -7.29
C THR A 217 -1.47 5.15 -8.07
N GLU A 218 -1.08 6.43 -8.08
CA GLU A 218 -1.76 7.49 -8.84
C GLU A 218 -1.65 7.25 -10.34
N PHE A 219 -0.46 6.89 -10.83
CA PHE A 219 -0.26 6.53 -12.22
C PHE A 219 -1.19 5.39 -12.66
N VAL A 220 -1.26 4.30 -11.89
CA VAL A 220 -2.16 3.17 -12.19
C VAL A 220 -3.63 3.60 -12.13
N ALA A 221 -4.01 4.41 -11.15
CA ALA A 221 -5.39 4.90 -11.02
C ALA A 221 -5.78 5.79 -12.22
N ASN A 222 -4.88 6.66 -12.67
CA ASN A 222 -5.09 7.51 -13.85
C ASN A 222 -5.16 6.68 -15.14
N CYS A 223 -4.25 5.72 -15.34
CA CYS A 223 -4.32 4.83 -16.50
C CYS A 223 -5.63 4.02 -16.55
N LYS A 224 -6.15 3.57 -15.41
CA LYS A 224 -7.45 2.90 -15.33
C LYS A 224 -8.60 3.84 -15.71
N ALA A 225 -8.58 5.06 -15.17
CA ALA A 225 -9.57 6.09 -15.46
C ALA A 225 -9.60 6.42 -16.96
N ASP A 226 -8.44 6.72 -17.55
CA ASP A 226 -8.32 7.06 -18.97
C ASP A 226 -8.83 5.95 -19.89
N ARG A 227 -8.55 4.68 -19.54
CA ARG A 227 -9.09 3.54 -20.30
C ARG A 227 -10.60 3.48 -20.21
N LEU A 228 -11.19 3.65 -19.02
CA LEU A 228 -12.64 3.61 -18.86
C LEU A 228 -13.33 4.73 -19.63
N VAL A 229 -12.78 5.94 -19.60
CA VAL A 229 -13.28 7.08 -20.39
C VAL A 229 -13.26 6.76 -21.90
N LYS A 230 -12.18 6.11 -22.38
CA LYS A 230 -12.10 5.66 -23.79
C LYS A 230 -13.10 4.56 -24.14
N LEU A 231 -13.42 3.67 -23.21
CA LEU A 231 -14.36 2.56 -23.42
C LEU A 231 -15.82 2.99 -23.38
N TYR A 232 -16.15 4.01 -22.59
CA TYR A 232 -17.52 4.49 -22.40
C TYR A 232 -17.63 6.01 -22.65
N PRO A 233 -17.34 6.49 -23.87
CA PRO A 233 -17.31 7.92 -24.17
C PRO A 233 -18.69 8.60 -24.09
N GLN A 234 -19.78 7.83 -24.05
CA GLN A 234 -21.14 8.37 -23.94
C GLN A 234 -21.47 8.94 -22.54
N TYR A 235 -20.73 8.54 -21.50
CA TYR A 235 -20.95 9.01 -20.14
C TYR A 235 -20.00 10.16 -19.80
N ASN A 236 -20.31 10.90 -18.73
CA ASN A 236 -19.46 11.99 -18.29
C ASN A 236 -18.07 11.46 -17.85
N ALA A 237 -17.01 12.00 -18.47
CA ALA A 237 -15.64 11.56 -18.25
C ALA A 237 -15.16 11.74 -16.80
N ASP A 238 -15.58 12.82 -16.13
CA ASP A 238 -15.20 13.10 -14.75
C ASP A 238 -15.80 12.05 -13.81
N PHE A 239 -17.07 11.68 -14.02
CA PHE A 239 -17.72 10.65 -13.20
C PHE A 239 -17.09 9.26 -13.38
N LEU A 240 -16.71 8.91 -14.62
CA LEU A 240 -15.99 7.67 -14.90
C LEU A 240 -14.59 7.66 -14.26
N SER A 241 -13.88 8.79 -14.33
CA SER A 241 -12.57 8.96 -13.70
C SER A 241 -12.66 8.82 -12.18
N ASP A 242 -13.57 9.55 -11.53
CA ASP A 242 -13.78 9.52 -10.08
C ASP A 242 -14.20 8.12 -9.59
N PHE A 243 -15.09 7.46 -10.34
CA PHE A 243 -15.50 6.08 -10.08
C PHE A 243 -14.32 5.11 -10.18
N SER A 244 -13.48 5.25 -11.22
CA SER A 244 -12.33 4.38 -11.43
C SER A 244 -11.29 4.49 -10.32
N LYS A 245 -11.03 5.73 -9.88
CA LYS A 245 -10.04 6.08 -8.85
C LYS A 245 -10.49 5.70 -7.44
N SER A 246 -11.79 5.77 -7.15
CA SER A 246 -12.36 5.44 -5.84
C SER A 246 -12.56 3.93 -5.59
N ASP A 247 -12.51 3.06 -6.61
CA ASP A 247 -12.74 1.62 -6.45
C ASP A 247 -11.76 1.00 -5.44
N PRO A 248 -12.26 0.45 -4.31
CA PRO A 248 -11.41 -0.07 -3.26
C PRO A 248 -10.60 -1.26 -3.78
N LYS A 249 -9.31 -1.28 -3.46
CA LYS A 249 -8.45 -2.43 -3.70
C LYS A 249 -8.91 -3.56 -2.78
N LYS A 250 -9.55 -4.60 -3.34
CA LYS A 250 -9.73 -5.86 -2.60
C LYS A 250 -8.35 -6.46 -2.39
N HIS A 251 -7.87 -6.41 -1.15
CA HIS A 251 -6.67 -7.11 -0.70
C HIS A 251 -6.97 -8.58 -0.44
#